data_AF-A0A8J5M0F9-F1
#
_entry.id   AF-A0A8J5M0F9-F1
#
_cell.length_a   1.000
_cell.length_b   1.000
_cell.length_c   1.000
_cell.angle_alpha   90.00
_cell.angle_beta   90.00
_cell.angle_gamma   90.00
#
_symmetry.space_group_name_H-M   'P 1'
#
loop_
_entity.id
_entity.type
_entity.pdbx_description
1 polymer ?
#
loop_
_entity_poly.entity_id
_entity_poly.type
_entity_poly.pdbx_seq_one_letter_code
_entity_poly.pdbx_strand_id
1 'polypeptide(L)'
;MRHSRVRKVMQHIIDLVHGAGVLPEGVTNISSMQLAAADKVFDAVFKTMLSQLYTSVPKRSEEITCGTTYNRLCKYQHAQKHEQSKPVQILTTPSSVNTV
;
A
#
# COMPACT_ATOMS: atom_id res chain seq x y z
N MET A 1 -22.95 -7.58 -2.60
CA MET A 1 -21.73 -7.52 -1.74
C MET A 1 -20.42 -7.98 -2.42
N ARG A 2 -20.39 -8.89 -3.42
CA ARG A 2 -19.12 -9.27 -4.09
C ARG A 2 -18.41 -8.10 -4.81
N HIS A 3 -19.18 -7.19 -5.42
CA HIS A 3 -18.63 -6.01 -6.11
C HIS A 3 -17.92 -5.02 -5.16
N SER A 4 -18.24 -4.98 -3.87
CA SER A 4 -17.59 -4.04 -2.95
C SER A 4 -16.15 -4.43 -2.62
N ARG A 5 -15.84 -5.73 -2.61
CA ARG A 5 -14.49 -6.24 -2.35
C ARG A 5 -13.55 -5.90 -3.50
N VAL A 6 -13.97 -6.23 -4.72
CA VAL A 6 -13.23 -5.90 -5.95
C VAL A 6 -13.03 -4.40 -6.04
N ARG A 7 -14.08 -3.59 -5.84
CA ARG A 7 -13.98 -2.13 -5.85
C ARG A 7 -12.93 -1.60 -4.88
N LYS A 8 -12.88 -2.12 -3.65
CA LYS A 8 -11.89 -1.69 -2.66
C LYS A 8 -10.45 -2.08 -3.04
N VAL A 9 -10.25 -3.28 -3.58
CA VAL A 9 -8.93 -3.72 -4.07
C VAL A 9 -8.49 -2.86 -5.26
N MET A 10 -9.39 -2.63 -6.23
CA MET A 10 -9.11 -1.78 -7.39
C MET A 10 -8.81 -0.34 -6.99
N GLN A 11 -9.53 0.21 -6.01
CA GLN A 11 -9.26 1.55 -5.50
C GLN A 11 -7.86 1.64 -4.90
N HIS A 12 -7.45 0.66 -4.09
CA HIS A 12 -6.10 0.62 -3.52
C HIS A 12 -5.02 0.54 -4.60
N ILE A 13 -5.24 -0.22 -5.67
CA ILE A 13 -4.33 -0.27 -6.83
C ILE A 13 -4.24 1.11 -7.50
N ILE A 14 -5.36 1.80 -7.71
CA ILE A 14 -5.38 3.16 -8.27
C ILE A 14 -4.64 4.14 -7.37
N ASP A 15 -4.83 4.05 -6.05
CA ASP A 15 -4.15 4.90 -5.08
C ASP A 15 -2.63 4.66 -5.12
N LEU A 16 -2.18 3.41 -5.31
CA LEU A 16 -0.76 3.09 -5.50
C LEU A 16 -0.20 3.64 -6.81
N VAL A 17 -0.95 3.57 -7.91
CA VAL A 17 -0.54 4.16 -9.21
C VAL A 17 -0.24 5.65 -9.05
N HIS A 18 -1.14 6.38 -8.40
CA HIS A 18 -0.97 7.82 -8.20
C HIS A 18 0.07 8.16 -7.12
N GLY A 19 0.15 7.35 -6.06
CA GLY A 19 1.04 7.62 -4.92
C GLY A 19 2.50 7.26 -5.16
N ALA A 20 2.79 6.24 -5.97
CA ALA A 20 4.16 5.74 -6.15
C ALA A 20 4.94 6.42 -7.29
N GLY A 21 4.40 7.47 -7.92
CA GLY A 21 5.09 8.20 -9.00
C GLY A 21 5.47 7.30 -10.18
N VAL A 22 4.75 6.18 -10.36
CA VAL A 22 5.07 5.13 -11.34
C VAL A 22 4.64 5.54 -12.75
N LEU A 23 3.80 6.58 -12.85
CA LEU A 23 3.40 7.14 -14.13
C LEU A 23 4.54 7.95 -14.75
N PRO A 24 4.84 7.77 -16.05
CA PRO A 24 5.80 8.62 -16.75
C PRO A 24 5.41 10.10 -16.68
N GLU A 25 6.40 10.97 -16.76
CA GLU A 25 6.19 12.43 -16.74
C GLU A 25 5.21 12.84 -17.84
N GLY A 26 4.19 13.63 -17.47
CA GLY A 26 3.12 14.07 -18.37
C GLY A 26 1.97 13.08 -18.56
N VAL A 27 2.03 11.87 -17.98
CA VAL A 27 0.94 10.89 -18.04
C VAL A 27 0.12 10.96 -16.75
N THR A 28 -1.15 11.37 -16.88
CA THR A 28 -2.10 11.45 -15.76
C THR A 28 -3.03 10.23 -15.66
N ASN A 29 -3.06 9.38 -16.69
CA ASN A 29 -3.94 8.22 -16.75
C ASN A 29 -3.27 7.03 -17.43
N ILE A 30 -3.38 5.83 -16.86
CA ILE A 30 -2.85 4.59 -17.45
C ILE A 30 -3.53 4.29 -18.79
N SER A 31 -4.80 4.67 -18.98
CA SER A 31 -5.54 4.38 -20.21
C SER A 31 -4.99 5.07 -21.45
N SER A 32 -4.19 6.13 -21.31
CA SER A 32 -3.52 6.81 -22.42
C SER A 32 -2.13 6.26 -22.73
N MET A 33 -1.65 5.27 -21.97
CA MET A 33 -0.34 4.66 -22.17
C MET A 33 -0.39 3.59 -23.25
N GLN A 34 0.75 3.38 -23.93
CA GLN A 34 0.94 2.17 -24.73
C GLN A 34 0.87 0.93 -23.83
N LEU A 35 0.29 -0.16 -24.34
CA LEU A 35 0.07 -1.39 -23.57
C LEU A 35 1.34 -1.91 -22.90
N ALA A 36 2.47 -1.93 -23.62
CA ALA A 36 3.75 -2.37 -23.09
C ALA A 36 4.28 -1.50 -21.93
N ALA A 37 3.96 -0.19 -21.94
CA ALA A 37 4.32 0.71 -20.85
C ALA A 37 3.35 0.53 -19.66
N ALA A 38 2.05 0.37 -19.94
CA ALA A 38 1.04 0.08 -18.93
C ALA A 38 1.32 -1.23 -18.17
N ASP A 39 1.78 -2.28 -18.87
CA ASP A 39 2.15 -3.56 -18.25
C ASP A 39 3.30 -3.40 -17.24
N LYS A 40 4.31 -2.58 -17.56
CA LYS A 40 5.42 -2.29 -16.63
C LYS A 40 4.95 -1.54 -15.38
N VAL A 41 4.07 -0.55 -15.57
CA VAL A 41 3.46 0.18 -14.45
C VAL A 41 2.64 -0.78 -13.58
N PHE A 42 1.84 -1.64 -14.21
CA PHE A 42 1.03 -2.61 -13.48
C PHE A 42 1.89 -3.60 -12.69
N ASP A 43 2.97 -4.14 -13.27
CA ASP A 43 3.90 -5.04 -12.58
C ASP A 43 4.54 -4.37 -11.35
N ALA A 44 4.99 -3.13 -11.49
CA ALA A 44 5.57 -2.37 -10.38
C ALA A 44 4.55 -2.10 -9.26
N VAL A 45 3.34 -1.68 -9.62
CA VAL A 45 2.25 -1.45 -8.66
C VAL A 45 1.82 -2.74 -7.98
N PHE A 46 1.71 -3.83 -8.74
CA PHE A 46 1.33 -5.12 -8.20
C PHE A 46 2.38 -5.67 -7.22
N LYS A 47 3.67 -5.56 -7.54
CA LYS A 47 4.77 -5.90 -6.63
C LYS A 47 4.71 -5.07 -5.35
N THR A 48 4.47 -3.78 -5.46
CA THR A 48 4.32 -2.87 -4.31
C THR A 48 3.12 -3.24 -3.43
N MET A 49 1.99 -3.57 -4.05
CA MET A 49 0.82 -4.06 -3.32
C MET A 49 1.14 -5.36 -2.59
N LEU A 50 1.82 -6.31 -3.23
CA LEU A 50 2.20 -7.56 -2.59
C LEU A 50 3.16 -7.35 -1.41
N SER A 51 4.15 -6.47 -1.53
CA SER A 51 5.07 -6.16 -0.42
C SER A 51 4.38 -5.49 0.77
N GLN A 52 3.33 -4.70 0.53
CA GLN A 52 2.52 -4.10 1.60
C GLN A 52 1.63 -5.14 2.31
N LEU A 53 1.03 -6.06 1.55
CA LEU A 53 -0.01 -6.96 2.06
C LEU A 53 0.51 -8.31 2.55
N TYR A 54 1.72 -8.69 2.14
CA TYR A 54 2.31 -9.99 2.44
C TYR A 54 3.73 -9.83 2.97
N THR A 55 4.00 -10.46 4.12
CA THR A 55 5.35 -10.52 4.71
C THR A 55 6.32 -11.36 3.87
N SER A 56 5.79 -12.32 3.10
CA SER A 56 6.52 -13.12 2.12
C SER A 56 5.73 -13.17 0.82
N VAL A 57 6.43 -13.05 -0.31
CA VAL A 57 5.79 -13.12 -1.63
C VAL A 57 5.09 -14.48 -1.77
N PRO A 58 3.79 -14.52 -2.11
CA PRO A 58 3.07 -15.77 -2.34
C PRO A 58 3.79 -16.64 -3.37
N LYS A 59 3.97 -17.93 -3.08
CA LYS A 59 4.71 -18.85 -3.98
C LYS A 59 3.87 -19.33 -5.16
N ARG A 60 2.54 -19.24 -5.03
CA ARG A 60 1.57 -19.72 -6.01
C ARG A 60 0.58 -18.61 -6.35
N SER A 61 0.28 -18.44 -7.63
CA SER A 61 -0.71 -17.47 -8.11
C SER A 61 -2.10 -17.69 -7.51
N GLU A 62 -2.44 -18.94 -7.23
CA GLU A 62 -3.71 -19.41 -6.69
C GLU A 62 -3.94 -18.94 -5.25
N GLU A 63 -2.87 -18.57 -4.54
CA GLU A 63 -2.94 -17.96 -3.21
C GLU A 63 -3.37 -16.49 -3.28
N ILE A 64 -3.22 -15.86 -4.45
CA ILE A 64 -3.59 -14.46 -4.70
C ILE A 64 -5.00 -14.41 -5.29
N THR A 65 -5.99 -14.68 -4.45
CA THR A 65 -7.40 -14.51 -4.82
C THR A 65 -7.91 -13.12 -4.43
N CYS A 66 -8.91 -12.59 -5.13
CA CYS A 66 -9.51 -11.30 -4.74
C CYS A 66 -9.99 -11.31 -3.27
N GLY A 67 -10.50 -12.44 -2.77
CA GLY A 67 -10.95 -12.57 -1.38
C GLY A 67 -9.80 -12.49 -0.37
N THR A 68 -8.67 -13.16 -0.63
CA THR A 68 -7.50 -13.14 0.25
C THR A 68 -6.81 -11.78 0.24
N THR A 69 -6.64 -11.19 -0.95
CA THR A 69 -6.11 -9.83 -1.12
C THR A 69 -6.97 -8.79 -0.39
N TYR A 70 -8.30 -8.88 -0.51
CA TYR A 70 -9.22 -8.00 0.22
C TYR A 70 -9.03 -8.11 1.75
N ASN A 71 -9.00 -9.34 2.28
CA ASN A 71 -8.86 -9.56 3.71
C ASN A 71 -7.54 -9.00 4.25
N ARG A 72 -6.43 -9.16 3.49
CA ARG A 72 -5.13 -8.61 3.84
C ARG A 72 -5.11 -7.08 3.75
N LEU A 73 -5.72 -6.51 2.71
CA LEU A 73 -5.88 -5.07 2.57
C LEU A 73 -6.60 -4.46 3.76
N CYS A 74 -7.70 -5.06 4.22
CA CYS A 74 -8.38 -4.59 5.42
C CYS A 74 -7.45 -4.61 6.64
N LYS A 75 -6.72 -5.72 6.88
CA LYS A 75 -5.77 -5.80 8.00
C LYS A 75 -4.68 -4.73 7.92
N TYR A 76 -4.11 -4.53 6.73
CA TYR A 76 -3.11 -3.50 6.47
C TYR A 76 -3.65 -2.10 6.79
N GLN A 77 -4.83 -1.74 6.28
CA GLN A 77 -5.46 -0.44 6.54
C GLN A 77 -5.79 -0.22 8.02
N HIS A 78 -6.20 -1.27 8.74
CA HIS A 78 -6.41 -1.21 10.18
C HIS A 78 -5.09 -0.98 10.95
N ALA A 79 -4.01 -1.64 10.55
CA ALA A 79 -2.69 -1.43 11.15
C ALA A 79 -2.18 0.00 10.92
N GLN A 80 -2.28 0.51 9.69
CA GLN A 80 -1.86 1.88 9.34
C GLN A 80 -2.61 2.96 10.14
N LYS A 81 -3.93 2.79 10.32
CA LYS A 81 -4.74 3.70 11.15
C LYS A 81 -4.31 3.71 12.62
N HIS A 82 -3.89 2.56 13.13
CA HIS A 82 -3.47 2.41 14.53
C HIS A 82 -2.05 2.91 14.77
N GLU A 83 -1.21 2.91 13.75
CA GLU A 83 0.15 3.46 13.78
C GLU A 83 0.11 5.00 13.75
N GLN A 84 -0.79 5.57 12.94
CA GLN A 84 -0.98 7.02 12.83
C GLN A 84 -1.72 7.65 14.02
N SER A 85 -2.34 6.83 14.88
CA SER A 85 -3.02 7.27 16.11
C SER A 85 -2.16 7.14 17.38
N LYS A 86 -0.89 6.74 17.29
CA LYS A 86 -0.01 6.75 18.46
C LYS A 86 0.42 8.20 18.74
N PRO A 87 0.13 8.76 19.93
CA PRO A 87 0.73 10.04 20.30
C PRO A 87 2.25 9.84 20.37
N VAL A 88 2.99 10.72 19.70
CA VAL A 88 4.43 10.87 19.89
C VAL A 88 4.65 11.12 21.38
N GLN A 89 5.10 10.10 22.11
CA GLN A 89 5.61 10.31 23.46
C GLN A 89 6.93 11.05 23.29
N ILE A 90 6.88 12.37 23.41
CA ILE A 90 8.06 13.21 23.57
C ILE A 90 8.72 12.72 24.87
N LEU A 91 9.81 11.98 24.72
CA LEU A 91 10.69 11.61 25.82
C LEU A 91 11.39 12.89 26.30
N THR A 92 10.72 13.66 27.17
CA THR A 92 11.40 14.68 27.97
C THR A 92 12.23 13.96 29.01
N THR A 93 13.53 13.81 28.73
CA THR A 93 14.52 13.42 29.73
C THR A 93 14.51 14.43 30.88
N PRO A 94 14.38 14.03 32.15
CA PRO A 94 14.62 14.94 33.27
C PRO A 94 16.13 15.22 33.31
N SER A 95 16.52 16.46 32.98
CA SER A 95 17.86 16.95 33.23
C SER A 95 18.04 17.06 34.74
N SER A 96 18.64 16.03 35.34
CA SER A 96 19.18 16.09 36.69
C SER A 96 20.64 16.53 36.56
N VAL A 97 20.91 17.78 36.90
CA VAL A 97 22.28 18.24 37.16
C VAL A 97 22.31 18.75 38.60
N ASN A 98 22.87 17.90 39.46
CA ASN A 98 23.25 18.22 40.83
C ASN A 98 24.51 19.10 40.82
N THR A 99 24.47 20.13 41.67
CA THR A 99 25.49 20.55 42.65
C THR A 99 26.95 20.71 42.21
N VAL A 100 27.45 21.95 42.29
CA VAL A 100 28.56 22.32 43.21
C VAL A 100 28.21 23.66 43.86
#